data_AF-A0A7K0CF09-F1
#
_entry.id   AF-A0A7K0CF09-F1
#
_cell.length_a   1.000
_cell.length_b   1.000
_cell.length_c   1.000
_cell.angle_alpha   90.00
_cell.angle_beta   90.00
_cell.angle_gamma   90.00
#
_symmetry.space_group_name_H-M   'P 1'
#
loop_
_entity.id
_entity.type
_entity.pdbx_description
1 polymer ?
#
loop_
_entity_poly.entity_id
_entity_poly.type
_entity_poly.pdbx_seq_one_letter_code
_entity_poly.pdbx_strand_id
1 'polypeptide(L)'
;MSQVRGGTRWKRFAVVMVPSVAATAAIGVALAQGALAASFAVSGQEFKVTAGKLDGHGMVQYGSLDAGTDLEGKAGAHHPVAVSGFNSAEITNMCQSVVTEIPGLGAITMKLTAGDGGTPVAAKKIYIDSSALDADAEFRNINIGVAAGQSSKGPGIQSGDQMAKKGGFAQEADRAILTDVKQTAWATSAGTFKLSGLKLRLNLGKNECY
;
A
#
# COMPACT_ATOMS: atom_id res chain seq x y z
N MET A 1 24.90 39.53 -45.29
CA MET A 1 24.38 38.52 -44.34
C MET A 1 24.77 38.93 -42.93
N SER A 2 23.80 39.31 -42.09
CA SER A 2 24.08 39.72 -40.70
C SER A 2 24.42 38.48 -39.87
N GLN A 3 25.68 38.38 -39.46
CA GLN A 3 26.15 37.32 -38.57
C GLN A 3 25.55 37.57 -37.19
N VAL A 4 24.53 36.79 -36.82
CA VAL A 4 23.96 36.80 -35.46
C VAL A 4 25.06 36.36 -34.52
N ARG A 5 25.70 37.32 -33.82
CA ARG A 5 26.62 37.04 -32.71
C ARG A 5 25.81 36.48 -31.55
N GLY A 6 25.58 35.17 -31.56
CA GLY A 6 25.10 34.43 -30.41
C GLY A 6 26.19 34.38 -29.35
N GLY A 7 26.08 35.22 -28.33
CA GLY A 7 26.96 35.21 -27.17
C GLY A 7 26.15 35.25 -25.88
N THR A 8 26.44 34.33 -24.96
CA THR A 8 25.79 34.34 -23.63
C THR A 8 26.21 35.60 -22.90
N ARG A 9 25.26 36.48 -22.61
CA ARG A 9 25.53 37.70 -21.84
C ARG A 9 25.76 37.31 -20.39
N TRP A 10 27.00 36.95 -20.05
CA TRP A 10 27.40 36.35 -18.76
C TRP A 10 26.83 37.06 -17.52
N LYS A 11 26.75 38.40 -17.54
CA LYS A 11 26.10 39.17 -16.46
C LYS A 11 24.61 38.86 -16.32
N ARG A 12 23.86 38.80 -17.43
CA ARG A 12 22.43 38.44 -17.42
C ARG A 12 22.21 36.96 -17.11
N PHE A 13 23.10 36.11 -17.61
CA PHE A 13 23.08 34.67 -17.29
C PHE A 13 23.27 34.43 -15.80
N ALA A 14 24.26 35.07 -15.17
CA ALA A 14 24.49 34.95 -13.73
C ALA A 14 23.30 35.47 -12.89
N VAL A 15 22.70 36.60 -13.28
CA VAL A 15 21.51 37.17 -12.62
C VAL A 15 20.32 36.20 -12.61
N VAL A 16 20.19 35.34 -13.62
CA VAL A 16 19.09 34.36 -13.70
C VAL A 16 19.48 33.00 -13.11
N MET A 17 20.72 32.54 -13.35
CA MET A 17 21.21 31.24 -12.88
C MET A 17 21.35 31.20 -11.36
N VAL A 18 21.95 32.22 -10.75
CA VAL A 18 22.27 32.19 -9.32
C VAL A 18 21.01 32.06 -8.44
N PRO A 19 19.93 32.85 -8.65
CA PRO A 19 18.69 32.68 -7.90
C PRO A 19 18.04 31.32 -8.15
N SER A 20 18.09 30.81 -9.39
CA SER A 20 17.48 29.52 -9.75
C SER A 20 18.18 28.34 -9.06
N VAL A 21 19.52 28.35 -9.04
CA VAL A 21 20.32 27.34 -8.34
C VAL A 21 20.14 27.45 -6.84
N ALA A 22 20.10 28.66 -6.29
CA ALA A 22 19.85 28.89 -4.87
C ALA A 22 18.47 28.39 -4.44
N ALA A 23 17.42 28.67 -5.23
CA ALA A 23 16.08 28.15 -4.97
C ALA A 23 16.03 26.62 -5.02
N THR A 24 16.69 26.01 -6.02
CA THR A 24 16.76 24.54 -6.15
C THR A 24 17.50 23.92 -4.97
N ALA A 25 18.62 24.52 -4.55
CA ALA A 25 19.38 24.07 -3.39
C ALA A 25 18.58 24.23 -2.09
N ALA A 26 17.85 25.33 -1.92
CA ALA A 26 16.98 25.54 -0.77
C ALA A 26 15.86 24.49 -0.70
N ILE A 27 15.24 24.16 -1.83
CA ILE A 27 14.27 23.06 -1.92
C ILE A 27 14.95 21.73 -1.57
N GLY A 28 16.14 21.46 -2.11
CA GLY A 28 16.90 20.25 -1.80
C GLY A 28 17.26 20.10 -0.32
N VAL A 29 17.65 21.19 0.34
CA VAL A 29 17.92 21.23 1.79
C VAL A 29 16.63 21.06 2.58
N ALA A 30 15.54 21.72 2.19
CA ALA A 30 14.24 21.56 2.84
C ALA A 30 13.69 20.13 2.73
N LEU A 31 13.92 19.46 1.60
CA LEU A 31 13.64 18.02 1.43
C LEU A 31 14.54 17.17 2.33
N ALA A 32 15.86 17.44 2.36
CA ALA A 32 16.82 16.68 3.15
C ALA A 32 16.62 16.84 4.68
N GLN A 33 16.13 18.00 5.11
CA GLN A 33 15.79 18.29 6.51
C GLN A 33 14.36 17.85 6.88
N GLY A 34 13.59 17.28 5.94
CA GLY A 34 12.22 16.83 6.18
C GLY A 34 11.18 17.95 6.35
N ALA A 35 11.55 19.21 6.07
CA ALA A 35 10.64 20.36 6.09
C ALA A 35 9.63 20.34 4.93
N LEU A 36 9.97 19.65 3.83
CA LEU A 36 9.08 19.30 2.74
C LEU A 36 9.10 17.78 2.59
N ALA A 37 8.01 17.09 2.94
CA ALA A 37 7.88 15.68 2.65
C ALA A 37 7.66 15.50 1.12
N ALA A 38 8.61 14.89 0.42
CA ALA A 38 8.33 14.30 -0.89
C ALA A 38 7.44 13.08 -0.65
N SER A 39 6.14 13.31 -0.60
CA SER A 39 5.14 12.42 -0.01
C SER A 39 5.02 11.10 -0.77
N PHE A 40 5.76 10.08 -0.32
CA PHE A 40 5.22 8.72 -0.24
C PHE A 40 4.65 8.55 1.17
N ALA A 41 3.61 9.34 1.47
CA ALA A 41 2.80 9.10 2.66
C ALA A 41 1.94 7.87 2.35
N VAL A 42 2.23 6.74 2.99
CA VAL A 42 1.23 5.70 3.16
C VAL A 42 0.11 6.35 3.97
N SER A 43 -1.09 6.38 3.41
CA SER A 43 -2.25 6.94 4.09
C SER A 43 -2.43 6.19 5.41
N GLY A 44 -2.28 6.87 6.54
CA GLY A 44 -2.64 6.35 7.86
C GLY A 44 -4.15 6.25 8.03
N GLN A 45 -4.86 5.74 7.03
CA GLN A 45 -6.30 5.49 7.08
C GLN A 45 -6.54 4.01 6.82
N GLU A 46 -7.34 3.40 7.68
CA GLU A 46 -7.86 2.06 7.40
C GLU A 46 -8.78 2.08 6.19
N PHE A 47 -8.67 1.03 5.40
CA PHE A 47 -9.62 0.71 4.35
C PHE A 47 -10.22 -0.66 4.57
N LYS A 48 -11.49 -0.78 4.24
CA LYS A 48 -12.23 -2.03 4.33
C LYS A 48 -12.19 -2.75 3.00
N VAL A 49 -11.90 -4.04 3.02
CA VAL A 49 -11.97 -4.90 1.85
C VAL A 49 -12.86 -6.09 2.13
N THR A 50 -13.63 -6.48 1.12
CA THR A 50 -14.31 -7.77 1.08
C THR A 50 -13.93 -8.51 -0.19
N ALA A 51 -13.96 -9.83 -0.11
CA ALA A 51 -13.83 -10.69 -1.27
C ALA A 51 -14.68 -11.94 -1.07
N GLY A 52 -15.29 -12.43 -2.16
CA GLY A 52 -16.04 -13.69 -2.10
C GLY A 52 -15.11 -14.88 -1.88
N LYS A 53 -13.96 -14.88 -2.56
CA LYS A 53 -12.91 -15.88 -2.38
C LYS A 53 -11.53 -15.28 -2.64
N LEU A 54 -10.57 -15.60 -1.78
CA LEU A 54 -9.14 -15.39 -1.98
C LEU A 54 -8.45 -16.77 -2.05
N ASP A 55 -7.82 -17.06 -3.18
CA ASP A 55 -7.05 -18.29 -3.39
C ASP A 55 -5.57 -17.93 -3.47
N GLY A 56 -4.87 -18.07 -2.35
CA GLY A 56 -3.48 -17.68 -2.17
C GLY A 56 -2.54 -18.88 -2.24
N HIS A 57 -1.40 -18.70 -2.91
CA HIS A 57 -0.32 -19.68 -2.99
C HIS A 57 0.96 -19.15 -2.38
N GLY A 58 1.66 -20.01 -1.64
CA GLY A 58 2.87 -19.66 -0.90
C GLY A 58 2.60 -18.54 0.09
N MET A 59 2.00 -18.89 1.22
CA MET A 59 1.59 -17.97 2.27
C MET A 59 2.67 -17.85 3.34
N VAL A 60 2.86 -16.63 3.84
CA VAL A 60 3.45 -16.34 5.15
C VAL A 60 2.57 -15.33 5.88
N GLN A 61 2.35 -15.51 7.16
CA GLN A 61 1.61 -14.56 8.00
C GLN A 61 2.39 -14.29 9.28
N TYR A 62 2.63 -13.02 9.59
CA TYR A 62 3.42 -12.61 10.75
C TYR A 62 2.91 -11.28 11.32
N GLY A 63 3.21 -10.99 12.58
CA GLY A 63 2.86 -9.72 13.20
C GLY A 63 3.93 -8.65 12.93
N SER A 64 3.50 -7.43 12.61
CA SER A 64 4.36 -6.26 12.46
C SER A 64 3.68 -4.97 12.96
N LEU A 65 4.39 -3.85 12.84
CA LEU A 65 3.86 -2.51 13.02
C LEU A 65 3.90 -1.79 11.67
N ASP A 66 2.74 -1.41 11.14
CA ASP A 66 2.69 -0.56 9.95
C ASP A 66 2.99 0.88 10.34
N ALA A 67 3.81 1.55 9.54
CA ALA A 67 4.24 2.92 9.78
C ALA A 67 3.48 3.86 8.84
N GLY A 68 2.47 4.55 9.39
CA GLY A 68 1.63 5.49 8.64
C GLY A 68 2.02 6.95 8.85
N THR A 69 1.60 7.79 7.92
CA THR A 69 1.46 9.23 8.14
C THR A 69 -0.03 9.54 8.25
N ASP A 70 -0.44 10.18 9.35
CA ASP A 70 -1.86 10.49 9.54
C ASP A 70 -2.38 11.52 8.52
N LEU A 71 -3.69 11.73 8.50
CA LEU A 71 -4.35 12.71 7.63
C LEU A 71 -3.89 14.16 7.85
N GLU A 72 -3.25 14.44 8.99
CA GLU A 72 -2.69 15.75 9.35
C GLU A 72 -1.20 15.88 8.97
N GLY A 73 -0.62 14.85 8.33
CA GLY A 73 0.77 14.84 7.89
C GLY A 73 1.77 14.51 8.99
N LYS A 74 1.34 14.05 10.16
CA LYS A 74 2.23 13.64 11.26
C LYS A 74 2.73 12.22 10.99
N ALA A 75 4.04 12.11 10.81
CA ALA A 75 4.72 10.83 10.74
C ALA A 75 4.83 10.20 12.14
N GLY A 76 4.75 8.87 12.22
CA GLY A 76 5.07 8.11 13.44
C GLY A 76 3.89 7.41 14.11
N ALA A 77 2.72 7.36 13.48
CA ALA A 77 1.66 6.46 13.93
C ALA A 77 2.06 5.01 13.57
N HIS A 78 2.18 4.16 14.60
CA HIS A 78 2.46 2.74 14.45
C HIS A 78 1.19 1.94 14.72
N HIS A 79 0.73 1.20 13.72
CA HIS A 79 -0.49 0.39 13.82
C HIS A 79 -0.11 -1.09 13.91
N PRO A 80 -0.57 -1.83 14.95
CA PRO A 80 -0.39 -3.27 15.00
C PRO A 80 -1.10 -3.93 13.83
N VAL A 81 -0.36 -4.68 13.04
CA VAL A 81 -0.89 -5.36 11.86
C VAL A 81 -0.47 -6.82 11.84
N ALA A 82 -1.39 -7.67 11.38
CA ALA A 82 -1.09 -8.99 10.88
C ALA A 82 -0.80 -8.87 9.38
N VAL A 83 0.46 -9.03 9.01
CA VAL A 83 0.93 -9.02 7.63
C VAL A 83 0.70 -10.40 7.04
N SER A 84 -0.09 -10.47 5.97
CA SER A 84 -0.33 -11.69 5.20
C SER A 84 0.30 -11.56 3.81
N GLY A 85 1.35 -12.33 3.56
CA GLY A 85 2.10 -12.35 2.31
C GLY A 85 1.80 -13.58 1.47
N PHE A 86 1.55 -13.40 0.17
CA PHE A 86 1.34 -14.49 -0.80
C PHE A 86 2.24 -14.32 -2.03
N ASN A 87 2.84 -15.41 -2.49
CA ASN A 87 3.60 -15.41 -3.75
C ASN A 87 2.69 -15.09 -4.95
N SER A 88 1.48 -15.64 -4.96
CA SER A 88 0.42 -15.28 -5.89
C SER A 88 -0.95 -15.45 -5.24
N ALA A 89 -1.92 -14.65 -5.66
CA ALA A 89 -3.30 -14.78 -5.22
C ALA A 89 -4.27 -14.50 -6.35
N GLU A 90 -5.38 -15.24 -6.37
CA GLU A 90 -6.56 -14.95 -7.17
C GLU A 90 -7.72 -14.54 -6.27
N ILE A 91 -8.35 -13.40 -6.56
CA ILE A 91 -9.40 -12.81 -5.72
C ILE A 91 -10.65 -12.60 -6.56
N THR A 92 -11.80 -13.09 -6.07
CA THR A 92 -13.10 -12.92 -6.73
C THR A 92 -14.00 -12.00 -5.93
N ASN A 93 -14.89 -11.28 -6.63
CA ASN A 93 -15.88 -10.37 -6.03
C ASN A 93 -15.24 -9.38 -5.04
N MET A 94 -14.12 -8.77 -5.44
CA MET A 94 -13.39 -7.85 -4.58
C MET A 94 -14.13 -6.52 -4.49
N CYS A 95 -14.31 -6.02 -3.27
CA CYS A 95 -14.76 -4.66 -2.98
C CYS A 95 -13.80 -4.04 -1.98
N GLN A 96 -13.27 -2.86 -2.28
CA GLN A 96 -12.45 -2.05 -1.38
C GLN A 96 -13.11 -0.69 -1.18
N SER A 97 -13.16 -0.20 0.05
CA SER A 97 -13.72 1.11 0.37
C SER A 97 -12.87 1.87 1.37
N VAL A 98 -12.66 3.16 1.12
CA VAL A 98 -12.01 4.11 2.02
C VAL A 98 -12.99 5.26 2.29
N VAL A 99 -13.20 5.61 3.55
CA VAL A 99 -14.02 6.76 3.94
C VAL A 99 -13.11 7.88 4.39
N THR A 100 -13.27 9.06 3.78
CA THR A 100 -12.53 10.26 4.15
C THR A 100 -13.53 11.37 4.46
N GLU A 101 -13.39 11.96 5.64
CA GLU A 101 -14.17 13.14 6.03
C GLU A 101 -13.55 14.38 5.38
N ILE A 102 -14.33 15.09 4.57
CA ILE A 102 -13.88 16.32 3.92
C ILE A 102 -14.54 17.52 4.62
N PRO A 103 -13.75 18.47 5.16
CA PRO A 103 -14.29 19.68 5.79
C PRO A 103 -15.26 20.41 4.85
N GLY A 104 -16.49 20.64 5.31
CA GLY A 104 -17.55 21.33 4.56
C GLY A 104 -18.35 20.46 3.57
N LEU A 105 -17.86 19.27 3.22
CA LEU A 105 -18.54 18.33 2.30
C LEU A 105 -19.03 17.04 2.99
N GLY A 106 -18.54 16.76 4.20
CA GLY A 106 -18.86 15.55 4.96
C GLY A 106 -18.11 14.32 4.45
N ALA A 107 -18.57 13.14 4.84
CA ALA A 107 -17.96 11.87 4.45
C ALA A 107 -18.03 11.64 2.94
N ILE A 108 -16.90 11.29 2.33
CA ILE A 108 -16.83 10.77 0.96
C ILE A 108 -16.24 9.36 1.02
N THR A 109 -16.88 8.42 0.33
CA THR A 109 -16.36 7.07 0.19
C THR A 109 -15.80 6.84 -1.20
N MET A 110 -14.51 6.50 -1.26
CA MET A 110 -13.91 5.92 -2.47
C MET A 110 -14.14 4.41 -2.46
N LYS A 111 -14.88 3.91 -3.44
CA LYS A 111 -15.24 2.49 -3.57
C LYS A 111 -14.69 1.91 -4.86
N LEU A 112 -13.95 0.82 -4.73
CA LEU A 112 -13.33 0.07 -5.82
C LEU A 112 -13.93 -1.34 -5.84
N THR A 113 -14.34 -1.83 -7.01
CA THR A 113 -14.78 -3.22 -7.18
C THR A 113 -14.08 -3.86 -8.37
N ALA A 114 -13.74 -5.14 -8.27
CA ALA A 114 -13.13 -5.90 -9.35
C ALA A 114 -13.37 -7.42 -9.17
N GLY A 115 -13.19 -8.21 -10.22
CA GLY A 115 -13.29 -9.67 -10.16
C GLY A 115 -14.72 -10.20 -10.08
N ASP A 116 -15.73 -9.43 -10.48
CA ASP A 116 -17.17 -9.74 -10.47
C ASP A 116 -17.70 -10.30 -11.80
N GLY A 117 -16.90 -10.27 -12.88
CA GLY A 117 -17.28 -10.68 -14.23
C GLY A 117 -16.79 -12.07 -14.68
N GLY A 118 -16.53 -12.98 -13.75
CA GLY A 118 -16.02 -14.34 -14.04
C GLY A 118 -14.52 -14.43 -14.33
N THR A 119 -13.80 -13.30 -14.35
CA THR A 119 -12.33 -13.26 -14.37
C THR A 119 -11.83 -12.71 -13.04
N PRO A 120 -11.05 -13.47 -12.24
CA PRO A 120 -10.56 -13.01 -10.95
C PRO A 120 -9.55 -11.86 -11.09
N VAL A 121 -9.38 -11.11 -10.00
CA VAL A 121 -8.22 -10.25 -9.78
C VAL A 121 -7.01 -11.15 -9.55
N ALA A 122 -5.89 -10.85 -10.20
CA ALA A 122 -4.65 -11.61 -10.04
C ALA A 122 -3.57 -10.74 -9.40
N ALA A 123 -2.96 -11.24 -8.33
CA ALA A 123 -1.87 -10.58 -7.62
C ALA A 123 -0.61 -11.44 -7.57
N LYS A 124 0.56 -10.82 -7.63
CA LYS A 124 1.87 -11.47 -7.42
C LYS A 124 2.64 -10.74 -6.34
N LYS A 125 3.26 -11.50 -5.43
CA LYS A 125 3.97 -10.98 -4.25
C LYS A 125 3.14 -9.93 -3.52
N ILE A 126 1.93 -10.33 -3.12
CA ILE A 126 0.99 -9.45 -2.42
C ILE A 126 1.21 -9.57 -0.91
N TYR A 127 1.26 -8.44 -0.23
CA TYR A 127 1.26 -8.31 1.21
C TYR A 127 0.07 -7.46 1.62
N ILE A 128 -0.64 -7.91 2.65
CA ILE A 128 -1.81 -7.24 3.20
C ILE A 128 -1.56 -7.01 4.68
N ASP A 129 -1.58 -5.74 5.08
CA ASP A 129 -1.27 -5.30 6.44
C ASP A 129 -2.60 -5.06 7.15
N SER A 130 -3.15 -6.14 7.70
CA SER A 130 -4.51 -6.16 8.25
C SER A 130 -4.53 -5.89 9.76
N SER A 131 -5.44 -5.03 10.22
CA SER A 131 -5.77 -4.89 11.65
C SER A 131 -6.83 -5.90 12.10
N ALA A 132 -7.69 -6.33 11.17
CA ALA A 132 -8.70 -7.35 11.38
C ALA A 132 -8.94 -8.17 10.10
N LEU A 133 -9.20 -9.47 10.27
CA LEU A 133 -9.56 -10.39 9.19
C LEU A 133 -10.58 -11.40 9.74
N ASP A 134 -11.77 -11.38 9.16
CA ASP A 134 -12.83 -12.37 9.35
C ASP A 134 -13.04 -13.12 8.04
N ALA A 135 -12.90 -14.44 8.05
CA ALA A 135 -13.11 -15.30 6.89
C ALA A 135 -13.23 -16.77 7.33
N ASP A 136 -13.88 -17.59 6.50
CA ASP A 136 -13.69 -19.03 6.54
C ASP A 136 -12.39 -19.38 5.80
N ALA A 137 -11.52 -20.20 6.39
CA ALA A 137 -10.19 -20.46 5.85
C ALA A 137 -9.81 -21.95 5.84
N GLU A 138 -9.30 -22.42 4.70
CA GLU A 138 -8.69 -23.74 4.54
C GLU A 138 -7.22 -23.57 4.15
N PHE A 139 -6.32 -24.21 4.90
CA PHE A 139 -4.88 -24.16 4.63
C PHE A 139 -4.36 -25.55 4.25
N ARG A 140 -3.56 -25.60 3.18
CA ARG A 140 -2.86 -26.81 2.76
C ARG A 140 -1.41 -26.77 3.21
N ASN A 141 -0.98 -27.81 3.93
CA ASN A 141 0.37 -27.97 4.46
C ASN A 141 0.79 -26.75 5.30
N ILE A 142 -0.01 -26.38 6.30
CA ILE A 142 0.29 -25.25 7.18
C ILE A 142 1.35 -25.61 8.23
N ASN A 143 2.32 -24.73 8.42
CA ASN A 143 3.22 -24.74 9.57
C ASN A 143 2.87 -23.53 10.45
N ILE A 144 2.72 -23.76 11.75
CA ILE A 144 2.36 -22.72 12.73
C ILE A 144 3.50 -22.62 13.75
N GLY A 145 3.96 -21.40 14.03
CA GLY A 145 5.04 -21.17 15.00
C GLY A 145 6.45 -21.26 14.41
N VAL A 146 6.59 -21.03 13.11
CA VAL A 146 7.90 -20.87 12.49
C VAL A 146 8.45 -19.47 12.76
N ALA A 147 9.76 -19.30 12.71
CA ALA A 147 10.36 -17.97 12.76
C ALA A 147 10.06 -17.23 11.44
N ALA A 148 9.53 -16.01 11.51
CA ALA A 148 9.16 -15.20 10.33
C ALA A 148 10.28 -15.08 9.29
N GLY A 149 11.53 -14.90 9.75
CA GLY A 149 12.71 -14.81 8.90
C GLY A 149 13.25 -16.14 8.37
N GLN A 150 12.65 -17.25 8.74
CA GLN A 150 12.95 -18.61 8.24
C GLN A 150 11.79 -19.19 7.41
N SER A 151 10.76 -18.40 7.11
CA SER A 151 9.68 -18.81 6.22
C SER A 151 10.24 -19.25 4.87
N SER A 152 9.81 -20.42 4.42
CA SER A 152 10.27 -21.08 3.20
C SER A 152 9.18 -21.20 2.13
N LYS A 153 7.90 -21.11 2.51
CA LYS A 153 6.76 -21.31 1.59
C LYS A 153 6.25 -20.02 0.96
N GLY A 154 6.29 -18.92 1.71
CA GLY A 154 5.83 -17.61 1.27
C GLY A 154 6.89 -16.71 0.65
N PRO A 155 6.54 -15.47 0.29
CA PRO A 155 7.47 -14.48 -0.25
C PRO A 155 8.47 -13.95 0.79
N GLY A 156 8.38 -14.41 2.05
CA GLY A 156 9.21 -13.99 3.18
C GLY A 156 8.65 -12.74 3.87
N ILE A 157 9.45 -12.12 4.73
CA ILE A 157 9.13 -10.81 5.30
C ILE A 157 9.16 -9.76 4.19
N GLN A 158 8.17 -8.87 4.17
CA GLN A 158 8.10 -7.76 3.21
C GLN A 158 9.38 -6.93 3.23
N SER A 159 9.94 -6.67 2.04
CA SER A 159 11.11 -5.80 1.90
C SER A 159 10.80 -4.41 2.44
N GLY A 160 11.61 -3.95 3.40
CA GLY A 160 11.43 -2.64 4.03
C GLY A 160 10.61 -2.67 5.34
N ASP A 161 10.04 -3.82 5.70
CA ASP A 161 9.42 -4.00 7.01
C ASP A 161 10.48 -4.20 8.09
N GLN A 162 10.91 -3.08 8.69
CA GLN A 162 11.92 -3.06 9.76
C GLN A 162 11.34 -3.44 11.13
N MET A 163 10.01 -3.49 11.25
CA MET A 163 9.32 -3.74 12.51
C MET A 163 9.02 -5.23 12.70
N ALA A 164 9.02 -6.01 11.61
CA ALA A 164 8.95 -7.46 11.65
C ALA A 164 10.17 -8.07 12.34
N LYS A 165 9.93 -8.77 13.45
CA LYS A 165 10.99 -9.53 14.15
C LYS A 165 11.26 -10.82 13.40
N LYS A 166 12.46 -10.99 12.83
CA LYS A 166 12.87 -12.21 12.11
C LYS A 166 12.73 -13.50 12.92
N GLY A 167 12.94 -13.45 14.24
CA GLY A 167 12.72 -14.59 15.15
C GLY A 167 11.29 -14.67 15.71
N GLY A 168 10.40 -13.78 15.30
CA GLY A 168 9.02 -13.72 15.78
C GLY A 168 8.16 -14.84 15.21
N PHE A 169 7.01 -15.06 15.85
CA PHE A 169 6.02 -16.03 15.43
C PHE A 169 5.52 -15.72 14.01
N ALA A 170 5.47 -16.75 13.18
CA ALA A 170 4.83 -16.73 11.88
C ALA A 170 4.10 -18.05 11.59
N GLN A 171 3.19 -17.95 10.63
CA GLN A 171 2.52 -19.08 10.00
C GLN A 171 2.90 -19.09 8.53
N GLU A 172 3.00 -20.28 7.93
CA GLU A 172 3.24 -20.41 6.50
C GLU A 172 2.46 -21.60 5.93
N ALA A 173 2.04 -21.53 4.68
CA ALA A 173 1.31 -22.61 4.02
C ALA A 173 1.59 -22.64 2.51
N ASP A 174 1.42 -23.81 1.88
CA ASP A 174 1.59 -23.91 0.43
C ASP A 174 0.42 -23.26 -0.31
N ARG A 175 -0.78 -23.34 0.28
CA ARG A 175 -2.00 -22.73 -0.22
C ARG A 175 -2.91 -22.33 0.93
N ALA A 176 -3.57 -21.18 0.80
CA ALA A 176 -4.64 -20.73 1.67
C ALA A 176 -5.84 -20.35 0.82
N ILE A 177 -7.00 -20.93 1.13
CA ILE A 177 -8.27 -20.59 0.51
C ILE A 177 -9.11 -19.91 1.57
N LEU A 178 -9.46 -18.65 1.35
CA LEU A 178 -10.34 -17.90 2.22
C LEU A 178 -11.63 -17.58 1.48
N THR A 179 -12.76 -17.75 2.14
CA THR A 179 -14.10 -17.40 1.63
C THR A 179 -14.81 -16.43 2.57
N ASP A 180 -15.73 -15.64 2.02
CA ASP A 180 -16.48 -14.61 2.76
C ASP A 180 -15.57 -13.63 3.53
N VAL A 181 -14.49 -13.24 2.86
CA VAL A 181 -13.44 -12.41 3.43
C VAL A 181 -13.98 -11.02 3.74
N LYS A 182 -13.80 -10.59 4.99
CA LYS A 182 -13.94 -9.21 5.45
C LYS A 182 -12.67 -8.83 6.18
N GLN A 183 -11.97 -7.82 5.69
CA GLN A 183 -10.73 -7.37 6.28
C GLN A 183 -10.71 -5.85 6.42
N THR A 184 -10.08 -5.40 7.48
CA THR A 184 -9.70 -4.00 7.69
C THR A 184 -8.19 -3.96 7.59
N ALA A 185 -7.68 -3.14 6.68
CA ALA A 185 -6.25 -3.07 6.39
C ALA A 185 -5.77 -1.63 6.36
N TRP A 186 -4.51 -1.45 6.74
CA TRP A 186 -3.80 -0.18 6.69
C TRP A 186 -3.07 -0.02 5.36
N ALA A 187 -2.52 -1.11 4.85
CA ALA A 187 -1.81 -1.13 3.59
C ALA A 187 -2.01 -2.44 2.84
N THR A 188 -1.85 -2.37 1.52
CA THR A 188 -1.71 -3.53 0.65
C THR A 188 -0.66 -3.19 -0.38
N SER A 189 0.38 -4.02 -0.46
CA SER A 189 1.44 -3.88 -1.45
C SER A 189 1.47 -5.11 -2.33
N ALA A 190 1.80 -4.96 -3.61
CA ALA A 190 1.92 -6.08 -4.52
C ALA A 190 2.98 -5.79 -5.58
N GLY A 191 3.78 -6.81 -5.92
CA GLY A 191 4.71 -6.72 -7.06
C GLY A 191 3.96 -6.59 -8.39
N THR A 192 2.78 -7.20 -8.51
CA THR A 192 1.86 -6.98 -9.63
C THR A 192 0.43 -7.14 -9.14
N PHE A 193 -0.45 -6.22 -9.50
CA PHE A 193 -1.87 -6.29 -9.15
C PHE A 193 -2.74 -6.01 -10.38
N LYS A 194 -3.37 -7.06 -10.92
CA LYS A 194 -4.23 -7.00 -12.11
C LYS A 194 -5.70 -7.03 -11.68
N LEU A 195 -6.31 -5.86 -11.67
CA LEU A 195 -7.71 -5.65 -11.31
C LEU A 195 -8.63 -5.88 -12.51
N SER A 196 -9.04 -7.14 -12.72
CA SER A 196 -9.98 -7.50 -13.78
C SER A 196 -11.35 -6.87 -13.56
N GLY A 197 -11.87 -6.11 -14.54
CA GLY A 197 -13.19 -5.49 -14.42
C GLY A 197 -13.28 -4.33 -13.41
N LEU A 198 -12.15 -3.65 -13.16
CA LEU A 198 -12.05 -2.53 -12.23
C LEU A 198 -13.14 -1.47 -12.46
N LYS A 199 -13.91 -1.19 -11.41
CA LYS A 199 -14.81 -0.03 -11.30
C LYS A 199 -14.40 0.80 -10.09
N LEU A 200 -14.11 2.08 -10.31
CA LEU A 200 -13.81 3.03 -9.26
C LEU A 200 -14.92 4.08 -9.20
N ARG A 201 -15.46 4.33 -8.00
CA ARG A 201 -16.50 5.33 -7.78
C ARG A 201 -16.22 6.14 -6.53
N LEU A 202 -16.63 7.40 -6.55
CA LEU A 202 -16.70 8.28 -5.40
C LEU A 202 -18.18 8.45 -5.04
N ASN A 203 -18.53 8.15 -3.79
CA ASN A 203 -19.89 8.26 -3.28
C ASN A 203 -19.91 9.26 -2.13
N LEU A 204 -20.94 10.11 -2.08
CA LEU A 204 -21.21 10.95 -0.92
C LEU A 204 -21.77 10.09 0.21
N GLY A 205 -21.36 10.38 1.44
CA GLY A 205 -21.69 9.59 2.62
C GLY A 205 -20.85 8.32 2.79
N LYS A 206 -21.17 7.55 3.83
CA LYS A 206 -20.52 6.29 4.19
C LYS A 206 -21.10 5.13 3.38
N ASN A 207 -20.40 4.70 2.34
CA ASN A 207 -20.80 3.63 1.43
C ASN A 207 -19.76 2.50 1.43
N GLU A 208 -19.43 2.03 2.63
CA GLU A 208 -18.40 1.02 2.84
C GLU A 208 -18.76 -0.32 2.18
N CYS A 209 -17.79 -1.23 2.08
CA CYS A 209 -18.05 -2.58 1.60
C CYS A 209 -18.80 -3.44 2.63
N TYR A 210 -18.69 -3.11 3.93
CA TYR A 210 -19.41 -3.74 5.05
C TYR A 210 -19.40 -2.86 6.31
#